data_AF-A0A8J8PTG6-F1
#
_entry.id   AF-A0A8J8PTG6-F1
#
_cell.length_a   1.000
_cell.length_b   1.000
_cell.length_c   1.000
_cell.angle_alpha   90.00
_cell.angle_beta   90.00
_cell.angle_gamma   90.00
#
_symmetry.space_group_name_H-M   'P 1'
#
loop_
_entity.id
_entity.type
_entity.pdbx_description
1 polymer ?
#
loop_
_entity_poly.entity_id
_entity_poly.type
_entity_poly.pdbx_seq_one_letter_code
_entity_poly.pdbx_strand_id
1 'polypeptide(L)'
;MSIAIFSYIHSISRAQKLVLLTKGLVNELISSESWNSTVNVLKERGIIEEQPSSLEDFEYLMKKRAYDLLEKVRNYFSVFRITYNITDLYLYVMSLDEFKNIITSVINQRSNNNSIRFFKKYLDQLPSTIDELSNILKGTIYGEALSYALKEGQAKNLSLLLSLLDFYFIKKLSEIVESFRGDWKTYAENIICYYKDYYSISLAIKHKVSTGVVCKVNEEIIKDISSSSSNSDALDILRRTIYSKTINLNTIYDALASLYTIAKINARKNANLTFSSSPFNPSLALALSELIRLDTEDIITIVNAKSLNMKDEEIKKSISFELI
;
A
#
# COMPACT_ATOMS: atom_id res chain seq x y z
N MET A 1 -11.98 -19.85 -20.82
CA MET A 1 -10.92 -18.85 -20.58
C MET A 1 -9.58 -19.56 -20.74
N SER A 2 -8.65 -19.05 -21.55
CA SER A 2 -7.51 -19.86 -22.02
C SER A 2 -6.46 -20.11 -20.94
N ILE A 3 -6.13 -21.39 -20.70
CA ILE A 3 -5.06 -21.88 -19.82
C ILE A 3 -3.71 -21.20 -20.15
N ALA A 4 -3.49 -20.81 -21.41
CA ALA A 4 -2.27 -20.16 -21.86
C ALA A 4 -2.03 -18.78 -21.21
N ILE A 5 -3.08 -17.97 -21.03
CA ILE A 5 -2.97 -16.63 -20.41
C ILE A 5 -2.51 -16.77 -18.96
N PHE A 6 -3.13 -17.70 -18.24
CA PHE A 6 -2.78 -17.93 -16.85
C PHE A 6 -1.41 -18.59 -16.69
N SER A 7 -0.96 -19.39 -17.66
CA SER A 7 0.40 -19.95 -17.70
C SER A 7 1.45 -18.87 -17.87
N TYR A 8 1.16 -17.89 -18.71
CA TYR A 8 2.02 -16.72 -18.91
C TYR A 8 2.12 -15.88 -17.64
N ILE A 9 0.98 -15.53 -17.02
CA ILE A 9 0.93 -14.80 -15.75
C ILE A 9 1.75 -15.52 -14.68
N HIS A 10 1.53 -16.83 -14.54
CA HIS A 10 2.24 -17.66 -13.58
C HIS A 10 3.76 -17.64 -13.76
N SER A 11 4.22 -17.79 -15.01
CA SER A 11 5.65 -17.84 -15.34
C SER A 11 6.33 -16.49 -15.06
N ILE A 12 5.72 -15.39 -15.51
CA ILE A 12 6.21 -14.04 -15.23
C ILE A 12 6.22 -13.78 -13.72
N SER A 13 5.13 -14.12 -13.01
CA SER A 13 5.06 -13.89 -11.57
C SER A 13 6.14 -14.64 -10.81
N ARG A 14 6.46 -15.88 -11.19
CA ARG A 14 7.53 -16.66 -10.56
C ARG A 14 8.92 -16.14 -10.90
N ALA A 15 9.17 -15.72 -12.14
CA ALA A 15 10.44 -15.12 -12.52
C ALA A 15 10.69 -13.82 -11.75
N GLN A 16 9.69 -12.96 -11.63
CA GLN A 16 9.80 -11.70 -10.88
C GLN A 16 9.86 -11.91 -9.37
N LYS A 17 9.32 -13.01 -8.84
CA LYS A 17 9.48 -13.35 -7.41
C LYS A 17 10.95 -13.56 -7.01
N LEU A 18 11.82 -13.97 -7.93
CA LEU A 18 13.23 -14.24 -7.65
C LEU A 18 14.04 -12.98 -7.31
N VAL A 19 13.56 -11.80 -7.72
CA VAL A 19 14.23 -10.51 -7.44
C VAL A 19 13.69 -9.80 -6.19
N LEU A 20 12.83 -10.48 -5.43
CA LEU A 20 12.25 -10.00 -4.17
C LEU A 20 13.14 -10.30 -2.97
N LEU A 21 12.92 -9.58 -1.88
CA LEU A 21 13.70 -9.70 -0.66
C LEU A 21 13.57 -11.09 -0.03
N THR A 22 14.71 -11.62 0.40
CA THR A 22 14.78 -12.82 1.22
C THR A 22 14.92 -12.44 2.69
N LYS A 23 14.53 -13.35 3.60
CA LYS A 23 14.75 -13.17 5.04
C LYS A 23 16.24 -12.91 5.38
N GLY A 24 17.14 -13.58 4.66
CA GLY A 24 18.59 -13.42 4.86
C GLY A 24 19.05 -12.00 4.55
N LEU A 25 18.63 -11.46 3.40
CA LEU A 25 18.94 -10.08 3.04
C LEU A 25 18.31 -9.08 4.01
N VAL A 26 17.06 -9.30 4.43
CA VAL A 26 16.41 -8.42 5.42
C VAL A 26 17.19 -8.39 6.74
N ASN A 27 17.65 -9.54 7.23
CA ASN A 27 18.50 -9.60 8.43
C ASN A 27 19.83 -8.87 8.24
N GLU A 28 20.46 -8.99 7.06
CA GLU A 28 21.69 -8.26 6.71
C GLU A 28 21.47 -6.73 6.75
N LEU A 29 20.37 -6.26 6.15
CA LEU A 29 19.99 -4.84 6.16
C LEU A 29 19.72 -4.33 7.59
N ILE A 30 19.03 -5.12 8.42
CA ILE A 30 18.78 -4.79 9.82
C ILE A 30 20.07 -4.82 10.63
N SER A 31 21.02 -5.71 10.34
CA SER A 31 22.31 -5.76 11.07
C SER A 31 23.27 -4.62 10.71
N SER A 32 22.95 -3.83 9.69
CA SER A 32 23.78 -2.70 9.26
C SER A 32 23.86 -1.63 10.35
N GLU A 33 25.05 -1.04 10.51
CA GLU A 33 25.33 -0.06 11.57
C GLU A 33 24.65 1.30 11.33
N SER A 34 24.47 1.67 10.06
CA SER A 34 23.93 2.98 9.67
C SER A 34 23.11 2.87 8.39
N TRP A 35 22.30 3.89 8.12
CA TRP A 35 21.52 3.96 6.87
C TRP A 35 22.43 3.95 5.63
N ASN A 36 23.60 4.58 5.68
CA ASN A 36 24.61 4.54 4.61
C ASN A 36 25.11 3.11 4.38
N SER A 37 25.38 2.36 5.46
CA SER A 37 25.79 0.96 5.39
C SER A 37 24.69 0.10 4.78
N THR A 38 23.43 0.31 5.19
CA THR A 38 22.27 -0.38 4.60
C THR A 38 22.14 -0.11 3.11
N VAL A 39 22.31 1.14 2.68
CA VAL A 39 22.27 1.54 1.27
C VAL A 39 23.42 0.90 0.48
N ASN A 40 24.62 0.80 1.04
CA ASN A 40 25.75 0.10 0.41
C ASN A 40 25.42 -1.38 0.16
N VAL A 41 24.83 -2.07 1.13
CA VAL A 41 24.37 -3.46 0.94
C VAL A 41 23.37 -3.55 -0.21
N LEU A 42 22.39 -2.64 -0.28
CA LEU A 42 21.41 -2.62 -1.39
C LEU A 42 22.09 -2.41 -2.75
N LYS A 43 23.13 -1.57 -2.81
CA LYS A 43 23.91 -1.33 -4.02
C LYS A 43 24.71 -2.55 -4.45
N GLU A 44 25.40 -3.20 -3.51
CA GLU A 44 26.15 -4.44 -3.76
C GLU A 44 25.25 -5.59 -4.25
N ARG A 45 24.00 -5.63 -3.78
CA ARG A 45 22.99 -6.59 -4.22
C ARG A 45 22.30 -6.21 -5.53
N GLY A 46 22.67 -5.08 -6.16
CA GLY A 46 22.08 -4.60 -7.40
C GLY A 46 20.62 -4.17 -7.27
N ILE A 47 20.16 -3.83 -6.05
CA ILE A 47 18.80 -3.35 -5.79
C ILE A 47 18.70 -1.86 -6.15
N ILE A 48 19.74 -1.09 -5.86
CA ILE A 48 19.88 0.32 -6.28
C ILE A 48 21.14 0.49 -7.11
N GLU A 49 21.09 1.39 -8.10
CA GLU A 49 22.23 1.66 -8.99
C GLU A 49 23.13 2.76 -8.43
N GLU A 50 22.53 3.80 -7.84
CA GLU A 50 23.21 5.02 -7.40
C GLU A 50 23.05 5.26 -5.90
N GLN A 51 24.03 5.96 -5.31
CA GLN A 51 23.93 6.39 -3.92
C GLN A 51 22.95 7.58 -3.84
N PRO A 52 21.87 7.48 -3.05
CA PRO A 52 20.94 8.58 -2.84
C PRO A 52 21.62 9.77 -2.17
N SER A 53 21.22 10.97 -2.55
CA SER A 53 21.73 12.22 -1.97
C SER A 53 21.15 12.55 -0.58
N SER A 54 19.95 12.02 -0.28
CA SER A 54 19.24 12.20 0.99
C SER A 54 18.29 11.02 1.25
N LEU A 55 17.70 10.95 2.45
CA LEU A 55 16.65 9.96 2.76
C LEU A 55 15.40 10.14 1.89
N GLU A 56 15.01 11.38 1.61
CA GLU A 56 13.87 11.69 0.72
C GLU A 56 14.15 11.20 -0.71
N ASP A 57 15.38 11.38 -1.17
CA ASP A 57 15.82 10.90 -2.49
C ASP A 57 15.88 9.37 -2.53
N PHE A 58 16.35 8.73 -1.45
CA PHE A 58 16.30 7.29 -1.29
C PHE A 58 14.87 6.72 -1.36
N GLU A 59 13.94 7.31 -0.61
CA GLU A 59 12.53 6.91 -0.63
C GLU A 59 11.94 7.01 -2.05
N TYR A 60 12.26 8.10 -2.74
CA TYR A 60 11.85 8.26 -4.13
C TYR A 60 12.44 7.19 -5.04
N LEU A 61 13.76 6.93 -4.98
CA LEU A 61 14.42 5.93 -5.82
C LEU A 61 13.83 4.53 -5.59
N MET A 62 13.55 4.18 -4.33
CA MET A 62 12.93 2.91 -3.98
C MET A 62 11.49 2.80 -4.51
N LYS A 63 10.67 3.84 -4.32
CA LYS A 63 9.30 3.89 -4.88
C LYS A 63 9.34 3.86 -6.41
N LYS A 64 10.29 4.55 -7.04
CA LYS A 64 10.46 4.59 -8.50
C LYS A 64 10.82 3.22 -9.05
N ARG A 65 11.79 2.53 -8.45
CA ARG A 65 12.14 1.15 -8.81
C ARG A 65 10.91 0.23 -8.75
N ALA A 66 10.14 0.31 -7.67
CA ALA A 66 8.92 -0.46 -7.51
C ALA A 66 7.87 -0.12 -8.57
N TYR A 67 7.69 1.17 -8.85
CA TYR A 67 6.82 1.68 -9.91
C TYR A 67 7.21 1.12 -11.29
N ASP A 68 8.48 1.23 -11.67
CA ASP A 68 8.99 0.75 -12.96
C ASP A 68 8.84 -0.77 -13.09
N LEU A 69 9.05 -1.51 -11.99
CA LEU A 69 8.83 -2.96 -11.96
C LEU A 69 7.34 -3.32 -12.12
N LEU A 70 6.46 -2.63 -11.39
CA LEU A 70 5.01 -2.81 -11.52
C LEU A 70 4.51 -2.42 -12.92
N GLU A 71 5.08 -1.40 -13.56
CA GLU A 71 4.74 -1.02 -14.93
C GLU A 71 5.14 -2.10 -15.93
N LYS A 72 6.34 -2.68 -15.79
CA LYS A 72 6.76 -3.86 -16.56
C LYS A 72 5.79 -5.02 -16.37
N VAL A 73 5.43 -5.33 -15.12
CA VAL A 73 4.47 -6.40 -14.77
C VAL A 73 3.09 -6.12 -15.36
N ARG A 74 2.57 -4.90 -15.24
CA ARG A 74 1.29 -4.47 -15.82
C ARG A 74 1.28 -4.64 -17.33
N ASN A 75 2.36 -4.29 -18.01
CA ASN A 75 2.50 -4.44 -19.46
C ASN A 75 2.46 -5.91 -19.89
N TYR A 76 3.09 -6.81 -19.13
CA TYR A 76 2.94 -8.25 -19.33
C TYR A 76 1.49 -8.71 -19.14
N PHE A 77 0.77 -8.12 -18.18
CA PHE A 77 -0.63 -8.46 -17.88
C PHE A 77 -1.67 -7.74 -18.74
N SER A 78 -1.26 -6.93 -19.71
CA SER A 78 -2.14 -6.12 -20.58
C SER A 78 -3.23 -6.92 -21.29
N VAL A 79 -2.98 -8.20 -21.56
CA VAL A 79 -3.93 -9.11 -22.23
C VAL A 79 -5.11 -9.49 -21.31
N PHE A 80 -4.98 -9.31 -19.99
CA PHE A 80 -6.03 -9.66 -19.03
C PHE A 80 -6.39 -8.48 -18.13
N ARG A 81 -7.56 -7.88 -18.41
CA ARG A 81 -8.05 -6.65 -17.77
C ARG A 81 -8.02 -6.69 -16.24
N ILE A 82 -8.38 -7.83 -15.63
CA ILE A 82 -8.43 -7.96 -14.18
C ILE A 82 -7.02 -7.83 -13.57
N THR A 83 -6.02 -8.56 -14.10
CA THR A 83 -4.65 -8.48 -13.58
C THR A 83 -4.00 -7.15 -13.91
N TYR A 84 -4.33 -6.56 -15.06
CA TYR A 84 -3.95 -5.19 -15.39
C TYR A 84 -4.46 -4.20 -14.35
N ASN A 85 -5.77 -4.22 -14.05
CA ASN A 85 -6.39 -3.31 -13.08
C ASN A 85 -5.83 -3.47 -11.67
N ILE A 86 -5.52 -4.72 -11.26
CA ILE A 86 -4.86 -4.97 -9.98
C ILE A 86 -3.51 -4.27 -9.94
N THR A 87 -2.64 -4.52 -10.92
CA THR A 87 -1.31 -3.91 -10.92
C THR A 87 -1.37 -2.38 -11.07
N ASP A 88 -2.36 -1.85 -11.77
CA ASP A 88 -2.60 -0.40 -11.89
C ASP A 88 -2.95 0.26 -10.54
N LEU A 89 -3.72 -0.44 -9.69
CA LEU A 89 -3.96 -0.02 -8.30
C LEU A 89 -2.68 0.05 -7.47
N TYR A 90 -1.73 -0.85 -7.70
CA TYR A 90 -0.44 -0.81 -7.00
C TYR A 90 0.46 0.33 -7.51
N LEU A 91 0.41 0.67 -8.80
CA LEU A 91 1.08 1.87 -9.33
C LEU A 91 0.51 3.15 -8.72
N TYR A 92 -0.81 3.18 -8.53
CA TYR A 92 -1.48 4.27 -7.81
C TYR A 92 -0.94 4.42 -6.38
N VAL A 93 -0.85 3.33 -5.60
CA VAL A 93 -0.33 3.40 -4.22
C VAL A 93 1.12 3.86 -4.17
N MET A 94 1.98 3.41 -5.10
CA MET A 94 3.40 3.82 -5.13
C MET A 94 3.62 5.32 -5.38
N SER A 95 2.65 5.98 -6.02
CA SER A 95 2.71 7.42 -6.34
C SER A 95 1.71 8.26 -5.54
N LEU A 96 0.99 7.64 -4.59
CA LEU A 96 -0.11 8.26 -3.87
C LEU A 96 0.33 9.46 -3.01
N ASP A 97 1.51 9.39 -2.39
CA ASP A 97 2.01 10.51 -1.58
C ASP A 97 2.25 11.76 -2.43
N GLU A 98 2.84 11.59 -3.62
CA GLU A 98 3.01 12.67 -4.58
C GLU A 98 1.64 13.19 -5.04
N PHE A 99 0.68 12.30 -5.31
CA PHE A 99 -0.66 12.70 -5.71
C PHE A 99 -1.38 13.54 -4.65
N LYS A 100 -1.30 13.12 -3.39
CA LYS A 100 -1.85 13.86 -2.24
C LYS A 100 -1.17 15.23 -2.08
N ASN A 101 0.14 15.30 -2.31
CA ASN A 101 0.88 16.56 -2.28
C ASN A 101 0.46 17.50 -3.42
N ILE A 102 0.22 16.98 -4.62
CA ILE A 102 -0.34 17.75 -5.75
C ILE A 102 -1.71 18.31 -5.35
N ILE A 103 -2.64 17.47 -4.88
CA ILE A 103 -3.99 17.90 -4.46
C ILE A 103 -3.92 18.97 -3.36
N THR A 104 -3.07 18.76 -2.37
CA THR A 104 -2.87 19.71 -1.26
C THR A 104 -2.33 21.04 -1.78
N SER A 105 -1.42 21.02 -2.76
CA SER A 105 -0.86 22.24 -3.36
C SER A 105 -1.90 22.99 -4.19
N VAL A 106 -2.71 22.27 -4.97
CA VAL A 106 -3.81 22.84 -5.76
C VAL A 106 -4.87 23.48 -4.86
N ILE A 107 -5.33 22.77 -3.82
CA ILE A 107 -6.36 23.29 -2.89
C ILE A 107 -5.86 24.51 -2.11
N ASN A 108 -4.60 24.49 -1.67
CA ASN A 108 -4.02 25.59 -0.89
C ASN A 108 -3.37 26.68 -1.76
N GLN A 109 -3.47 26.59 -3.09
CA GLN A 109 -2.88 27.53 -4.05
C GLN A 109 -1.38 27.78 -3.82
N ARG A 110 -0.62 26.71 -3.52
CA ARG A 110 0.82 26.77 -3.31
C ARG A 110 1.57 26.41 -4.60
N SER A 111 2.49 27.28 -4.99
CA SER A 111 3.41 27.07 -6.11
C SER A 111 4.65 26.29 -5.65
N ASN A 112 4.53 24.98 -5.46
CA ASN A 112 5.72 24.15 -5.22
C ASN A 112 5.85 23.07 -6.30
N ASN A 113 6.53 23.42 -7.39
CA ASN A 113 6.76 22.53 -8.54
C ASN A 113 7.91 21.53 -8.33
N ASN A 114 8.68 21.63 -7.24
CA ASN A 114 9.97 20.93 -7.13
C ASN A 114 9.88 19.43 -6.83
N SER A 115 8.67 18.90 -6.56
CA SER A 115 8.49 17.49 -6.17
C SER A 115 7.63 16.66 -7.13
N ILE A 116 7.24 17.19 -8.29
CA ILE A 116 6.50 16.40 -9.29
C ILE A 116 7.50 15.51 -10.02
N ARG A 117 7.44 14.20 -9.77
CA ARG A 117 8.33 13.19 -10.35
C ARG A 117 7.54 12.12 -11.09
N PHE A 118 6.57 11.46 -10.44
CA PHE A 118 5.71 10.43 -11.07
C PHE A 118 4.68 11.03 -12.03
N PHE A 119 4.21 12.25 -11.77
CA PHE A 119 3.14 12.88 -12.55
C PHE A 119 3.63 13.75 -13.71
N LYS A 120 4.95 13.82 -13.97
CA LYS A 120 5.51 14.59 -15.08
C LYS A 120 4.91 14.22 -16.46
N LYS A 121 4.48 12.98 -16.63
CA LYS A 121 3.82 12.52 -17.87
C LYS A 121 2.40 13.05 -18.08
N TYR A 122 1.80 13.60 -17.02
CA TYR A 122 0.44 14.16 -17.03
C TYR A 122 0.45 15.68 -16.84
N LEU A 123 1.44 16.21 -16.12
CA LEU A 123 1.49 17.58 -15.65
C LEU A 123 2.83 18.21 -16.04
N ASP A 124 2.78 19.17 -16.96
CA ASP A 124 3.91 20.06 -17.24
C ASP A 124 4.04 21.15 -16.17
N GLN A 125 2.92 21.55 -15.56
CA GLN A 125 2.83 22.54 -14.48
C GLN A 125 1.72 22.12 -13.49
N LEU A 126 1.78 22.63 -12.26
CA LEU A 126 0.71 22.42 -11.28
C LEU A 126 -0.60 23.06 -11.77
N PRO A 127 -1.72 22.32 -11.81
CA PRO A 127 -3.02 22.88 -12.12
C PRO A 127 -3.42 23.96 -11.11
N SER A 128 -4.20 24.95 -11.55
CA SER A 128 -4.66 26.05 -10.70
C SER A 128 -5.88 25.67 -9.86
N THR A 129 -6.64 24.67 -10.29
CA THR A 129 -7.88 24.23 -9.61
C THR A 129 -8.02 22.70 -9.57
N ILE A 130 -8.85 22.21 -8.64
CA ILE A 130 -9.17 20.79 -8.56
C ILE A 130 -9.96 20.29 -9.77
N ASP A 131 -10.79 21.15 -10.37
CA ASP A 131 -11.52 20.81 -11.59
C ASP A 131 -10.58 20.64 -12.78
N GLU A 132 -9.58 21.51 -12.90
CA GLU A 132 -8.52 21.39 -13.91
C GLU A 132 -7.72 20.09 -13.72
N LEU A 133 -7.28 19.81 -12.48
CA LEU A 133 -6.60 18.56 -12.14
C LEU A 133 -7.47 17.32 -12.48
N SER A 134 -8.76 17.37 -12.17
CA SER A 134 -9.70 16.28 -12.46
C SER A 134 -9.89 16.06 -13.96
N ASN A 135 -9.92 17.13 -14.75
CA ASN A 135 -10.02 17.07 -16.20
C ASN A 135 -8.76 16.49 -16.85
N ILE A 136 -7.57 16.89 -16.39
CA ILE A 136 -6.29 16.36 -16.88
C ILE A 136 -6.19 14.85 -16.61
N LEU A 137 -6.61 14.41 -15.42
CA LEU A 137 -6.51 13.02 -14.99
C LEU A 137 -7.71 12.16 -15.41
N LYS A 138 -8.62 12.69 -16.24
CA LYS A 138 -9.83 11.98 -16.67
C LYS A 138 -9.48 10.68 -17.39
N GLY A 139 -10.15 9.60 -17.00
CA GLY A 139 -9.92 8.26 -17.57
C GLY A 139 -8.67 7.55 -17.02
N THR A 140 -7.98 8.15 -16.05
CA THR A 140 -6.91 7.48 -15.29
C THR A 140 -7.42 7.06 -13.92
N ILE A 141 -6.71 6.11 -13.29
CA ILE A 141 -6.99 5.69 -11.92
C ILE A 141 -6.95 6.83 -10.90
N TYR A 142 -6.09 7.83 -11.11
CA TYR A 142 -5.99 9.01 -10.26
C TYR A 142 -7.23 9.89 -10.38
N GLY A 143 -7.75 10.08 -11.59
CA GLY A 143 -8.99 10.82 -11.82
C GLY A 143 -10.21 10.13 -11.22
N GLU A 144 -10.28 8.79 -11.33
CA GLU A 144 -11.31 7.99 -10.66
C GLU A 144 -11.25 8.09 -9.14
N ALA A 145 -10.04 7.97 -8.56
CA ALA A 145 -9.81 8.09 -7.12
C ALA A 145 -10.18 9.48 -6.60
N LEU A 146 -9.78 10.54 -7.30
CA LEU A 146 -10.13 11.92 -6.97
C LEU A 146 -11.64 12.16 -7.06
N SER A 147 -12.28 11.69 -8.12
CA SER A 147 -13.74 11.79 -8.29
C SER A 147 -14.48 11.08 -7.15
N TYR A 148 -14.01 9.90 -6.75
CA TYR A 148 -14.53 9.18 -5.58
C TYR A 148 -14.36 10.00 -4.30
N ALA A 149 -13.14 10.47 -4.01
CA ALA A 149 -12.84 11.18 -2.77
C ALA A 149 -13.59 12.52 -2.67
N LEU A 150 -13.76 13.25 -3.78
CA LEU A 150 -14.53 14.50 -3.82
C LEU A 150 -16.02 14.27 -3.58
N LYS A 151 -16.58 13.19 -4.17
CA LYS A 151 -18.00 12.84 -4.01
C LYS A 151 -18.33 12.46 -2.56
N GLU A 152 -17.49 11.65 -1.92
CA GLU A 152 -17.71 11.17 -0.55
C GLU A 152 -17.27 12.18 0.52
N GLY A 153 -16.22 12.96 0.26
CA GLY A 153 -15.59 13.86 1.24
C GLY A 153 -16.24 15.23 1.40
N GLN A 154 -17.32 15.51 0.67
CA GLN A 154 -18.04 16.78 0.66
C GLN A 154 -17.14 18.02 0.50
N ALA A 155 -16.13 17.94 -0.39
CA ALA A 155 -15.27 19.02 -0.91
C ALA A 155 -14.60 20.02 0.06
N LYS A 156 -14.81 19.96 1.39
CA LYS A 156 -14.34 20.98 2.35
C LYS A 156 -13.29 20.48 3.34
N ASN A 157 -13.25 19.18 3.64
CA ASN A 157 -12.28 18.63 4.58
C ASN A 157 -11.13 17.95 3.81
N LEU A 158 -10.00 18.66 3.69
CA LEU A 158 -8.79 18.13 3.05
C LEU A 158 -8.32 16.83 3.70
N SER A 159 -8.32 16.74 5.04
CA SER A 159 -7.84 15.55 5.75
C SER A 159 -8.70 14.32 5.44
N LEU A 160 -10.03 14.49 5.37
CA LEU A 160 -10.95 13.44 4.95
C LEU A 160 -10.71 13.04 3.49
N LEU A 161 -10.57 14.03 2.60
CA LEU A 161 -10.27 13.79 1.19
C LEU A 161 -9.01 12.93 1.02
N LEU A 162 -7.90 13.29 1.69
CA LEU A 162 -6.66 12.53 1.63
C LEU A 162 -6.83 11.10 2.16
N SER A 163 -7.61 10.92 3.23
CA SER A 163 -7.90 9.60 3.80
C SER A 163 -8.81 8.75 2.91
N LEU A 164 -9.68 9.38 2.12
CA LEU A 164 -10.51 8.69 1.13
C LEU A 164 -9.70 8.25 -0.10
N LEU A 165 -8.63 8.97 -0.46
CA LEU A 165 -7.68 8.53 -1.49
C LEU A 165 -6.91 7.28 -1.04
N ASP A 166 -6.52 7.21 0.23
CA ASP A 166 -5.98 5.98 0.82
C ASP A 166 -6.99 4.83 0.76
N PHE A 167 -8.22 5.10 1.22
CA PHE A 167 -9.29 4.11 1.27
C PHE A 167 -9.71 3.60 -0.13
N TYR A 168 -9.62 4.43 -1.16
CA TYR A 168 -9.97 4.07 -2.54
C TYR A 168 -9.22 2.81 -3.01
N PHE A 169 -7.93 2.69 -2.66
CA PHE A 169 -7.12 1.53 -3.04
C PHE A 169 -7.75 0.22 -2.56
N ILE A 170 -8.02 0.10 -1.25
CA ILE A 170 -8.56 -1.14 -0.69
C ILE A 170 -10.01 -1.37 -1.12
N LYS A 171 -10.79 -0.29 -1.30
CA LYS A 171 -12.17 -0.39 -1.79
C LYS A 171 -12.19 -1.02 -3.17
N LYS A 172 -11.42 -0.47 -4.11
CA LYS A 172 -11.34 -0.99 -5.48
C LYS A 172 -10.74 -2.38 -5.55
N LEU A 173 -9.72 -2.66 -4.75
CA LEU A 173 -9.16 -3.98 -4.70
C LEU A 173 -10.18 -5.02 -4.20
N SER A 174 -10.97 -4.65 -3.18
CA SER A 174 -12.08 -5.48 -2.68
C SER A 174 -13.14 -5.74 -3.75
N GLU A 175 -13.56 -4.71 -4.50
CA GLU A 175 -14.50 -4.85 -5.63
C GLU A 175 -13.98 -5.82 -6.70
N ILE A 176 -12.67 -5.77 -7.02
CA ILE A 176 -12.05 -6.69 -7.97
C ILE A 176 -12.02 -8.11 -7.41
N VAL A 177 -11.61 -8.30 -6.16
CA VAL A 177 -11.52 -9.62 -5.52
C VAL A 177 -12.89 -10.29 -5.41
N GLU A 178 -13.96 -9.54 -5.17
CA GLU A 178 -15.33 -10.05 -5.17
C GLU A 178 -15.75 -10.67 -6.52
N SER A 179 -15.13 -10.25 -7.63
CA SER A 179 -15.38 -10.84 -8.95
C SER A 179 -14.70 -12.20 -9.16
N PHE A 180 -13.78 -12.61 -8.28
CA PHE A 180 -13.07 -13.89 -8.40
C PHE A 180 -13.99 -15.05 -8.00
N ARG A 181 -13.64 -16.26 -8.47
CA ARG A 181 -14.41 -17.48 -8.20
C ARG A 181 -13.53 -18.57 -7.58
N GLY A 182 -14.15 -19.40 -6.74
CA GLY A 182 -13.50 -20.54 -6.10
C GLY A 182 -12.25 -20.15 -5.30
N ASP A 183 -11.22 -20.99 -5.36
CA ASP A 183 -10.00 -20.82 -4.58
C ASP A 183 -9.26 -19.50 -4.87
N TRP A 184 -9.38 -18.95 -6.07
CA TRP A 184 -8.75 -17.67 -6.43
C TRP A 184 -9.27 -16.54 -5.53
N LYS A 185 -10.60 -16.51 -5.28
CA LYS A 185 -11.21 -15.54 -4.38
C LYS A 185 -10.63 -15.71 -2.97
N THR A 186 -10.60 -16.94 -2.46
CA THR A 186 -10.04 -17.23 -1.14
C THR A 186 -8.60 -16.76 -0.99
N TYR A 187 -7.73 -17.05 -1.97
CA TYR A 187 -6.33 -16.61 -1.94
C TYR A 187 -6.20 -15.09 -1.98
N ALA A 188 -6.96 -14.42 -2.84
CA ALA A 188 -6.92 -12.97 -2.94
C ALA A 188 -7.50 -12.28 -1.70
N GLU A 189 -8.62 -12.78 -1.18
CA GLU A 189 -9.27 -12.27 0.01
C GLU A 189 -8.36 -12.37 1.22
N ASN A 190 -7.64 -13.48 1.39
CA ASN A 190 -6.67 -13.66 2.46
C ASN A 190 -5.52 -12.64 2.42
N ILE A 191 -5.11 -12.16 1.24
CA ILE A 191 -4.08 -11.12 1.09
C ILE A 191 -4.61 -9.78 1.62
N ILE A 192 -5.84 -9.41 1.27
CA ILE A 192 -6.37 -8.06 1.51
C ILE A 192 -7.20 -7.93 2.79
N CYS A 193 -7.61 -9.05 3.39
CA CYS A 193 -8.54 -9.13 4.51
C CYS A 193 -8.21 -8.15 5.66
N TYR A 194 -6.98 -8.18 6.16
CA TYR A 194 -6.56 -7.32 7.27
C TYR A 194 -6.45 -5.84 6.86
N TYR A 195 -6.19 -5.56 5.57
CA TYR A 195 -6.22 -4.19 5.07
C TYR A 195 -7.63 -3.62 5.05
N LYS A 196 -8.64 -4.41 4.68
CA LYS A 196 -10.06 -3.98 4.73
C LYS A 196 -10.38 -3.41 6.12
N ASP A 197 -10.06 -4.18 7.15
CA ASP A 197 -10.27 -3.77 8.54
C ASP A 197 -9.45 -2.54 8.92
N TYR A 198 -8.14 -2.52 8.62
CA TYR A 198 -7.28 -1.38 8.93
C TYR A 198 -7.80 -0.07 8.34
N TYR A 199 -8.10 -0.05 7.05
CA TYR A 199 -8.54 1.17 6.36
C TYR A 199 -9.91 1.63 6.86
N SER A 200 -10.85 0.70 7.08
CA SER A 200 -12.18 1.01 7.63
C SER A 200 -12.11 1.53 9.06
N ILE A 201 -11.32 0.89 9.93
CA ILE A 201 -11.09 1.34 11.31
C ILE A 201 -10.40 2.71 11.32
N SER A 202 -9.36 2.91 10.49
CA SER A 202 -8.65 4.19 10.39
C SER A 202 -9.60 5.32 9.98
N LEU A 203 -10.49 5.08 9.00
CA LEU A 203 -11.45 6.08 8.54
C LEU A 203 -12.53 6.37 9.61
N ALA A 204 -13.01 5.34 10.30
CA ALA A 204 -13.99 5.48 11.38
C ALA A 204 -13.42 6.25 12.58
N ILE A 205 -12.17 5.97 12.97
CA ILE A 205 -11.51 6.66 14.09
C ILE A 205 -11.22 8.13 13.74
N LYS A 206 -10.59 8.37 12.59
CA LYS A 206 -10.08 9.71 12.24
C LYS A 206 -11.19 10.65 11.80
N HIS A 207 -12.20 10.13 11.10
CA HIS A 207 -13.19 10.95 10.39
C HIS A 207 -14.64 10.59 10.69
N LYS A 208 -14.89 9.61 11.58
CA LYS A 208 -16.25 9.20 11.96
C LYS A 208 -17.08 8.72 10.75
N VAL A 209 -16.41 8.12 9.77
CA VAL A 209 -17.04 7.55 8.57
C VAL A 209 -17.09 6.03 8.70
N SER A 210 -18.28 5.46 8.57
CA SER A 210 -18.49 4.02 8.50
C SER A 210 -18.46 3.52 7.06
N THR A 211 -17.80 2.39 6.83
CA THR A 211 -17.78 1.73 5.52
C THR A 211 -18.03 0.23 5.66
N GLY A 212 -18.54 -0.41 4.60
CA GLY A 212 -18.77 -1.86 4.54
C GLY A 212 -17.58 -2.70 4.07
N VAL A 213 -16.39 -2.10 3.93
CA VAL A 213 -15.19 -2.83 3.48
C VAL A 213 -14.51 -3.44 4.70
N VAL A 214 -15.00 -4.60 5.15
CA VAL A 214 -14.53 -5.29 6.35
C VAL A 214 -14.21 -6.77 6.07
N CYS A 215 -13.47 -7.41 6.96
CA CYS A 215 -13.13 -8.83 6.89
C CYS A 215 -13.22 -9.56 8.24
N LYS A 216 -12.36 -9.23 9.22
CA LYS A 216 -12.37 -9.92 10.53
C LYS A 216 -13.22 -9.21 11.56
N VAL A 217 -13.42 -7.90 11.41
CA VAL A 217 -14.45 -7.17 12.15
C VAL A 217 -15.74 -7.12 11.34
N ASN A 218 -16.86 -6.89 12.01
CA ASN A 218 -18.15 -6.68 11.35
C ASN A 218 -18.40 -5.18 11.14
N GLU A 219 -19.41 -4.85 10.33
CA GLU A 219 -19.78 -3.46 10.07
C GLU A 219 -20.30 -2.73 11.32
N GLU A 220 -20.91 -3.46 12.27
CA GLU A 220 -21.40 -2.89 13.54
C GLU A 220 -20.25 -2.32 14.36
N ILE A 221 -19.12 -3.03 14.47
CA ILE A 221 -17.91 -2.51 15.14
C ILE A 221 -17.44 -1.21 14.47
N ILE A 222 -17.47 -1.13 13.14
CA ILE A 222 -17.09 0.10 12.43
C ILE A 222 -18.06 1.25 12.74
N LYS A 223 -19.37 0.96 12.78
CA LYS A 223 -20.40 1.94 13.17
C LYS A 223 -20.21 2.43 14.61
N ASP A 224 -19.94 1.52 15.54
CA ASP A 224 -19.67 1.84 16.94
C ASP A 224 -18.44 2.73 17.08
N ILE A 225 -17.33 2.39 16.40
CA ILE A 225 -16.11 3.21 16.39
C ILE A 225 -16.39 4.59 15.77
N SER A 226 -17.14 4.64 14.67
CA SER A 226 -17.51 5.90 14.03
C SER A 226 -18.43 6.78 14.90
N SER A 227 -19.21 6.15 15.79
CA SER A 227 -20.09 6.83 16.73
C SER A 227 -19.43 7.14 18.08
N SER A 228 -18.17 6.73 18.27
CA SER A 228 -17.47 6.91 19.54
C SER A 228 -17.27 8.40 19.85
N SER A 229 -17.48 8.78 21.12
CA SER A 229 -17.37 10.19 21.54
C SER A 229 -15.93 10.62 21.78
N SER A 230 -15.05 9.66 22.07
CA SER A 230 -13.64 9.90 22.40
C SER A 230 -12.71 8.84 21.82
N ASN A 231 -11.40 9.12 21.89
CA ASN A 231 -10.35 8.18 21.55
C ASN A 231 -10.30 6.98 22.53
N SER A 232 -10.61 7.20 23.82
CA SER A 232 -10.68 6.10 24.80
C SER A 232 -11.81 5.13 24.47
N ASP A 233 -12.99 5.65 24.09
CA ASP A 233 -14.14 4.81 23.71
C ASP A 233 -13.81 3.96 22.48
N ALA A 234 -13.13 4.55 21.48
CA ALA A 234 -12.69 3.82 20.30
C ALA A 234 -11.69 2.70 20.66
N LEU A 235 -10.75 2.96 21.57
CA LEU A 235 -9.82 1.93 22.08
C LEU A 235 -10.56 0.83 22.84
N ASP A 236 -11.57 1.17 23.64
CA ASP A 236 -12.39 0.19 24.35
C ASP A 236 -13.20 -0.71 23.41
N ILE A 237 -13.69 -0.18 22.29
CA ILE A 237 -14.32 -0.98 21.25
C ILE A 237 -13.28 -1.90 20.60
N LEU A 238 -12.09 -1.38 20.25
CA LEU A 238 -11.00 -2.20 19.69
C LEU A 238 -10.55 -3.33 20.62
N ARG A 239 -10.55 -3.12 21.95
CA ARG A 239 -10.27 -4.15 22.97
C ARG A 239 -11.24 -5.33 22.93
N ARG A 240 -12.43 -5.17 22.36
CA ARG A 240 -13.45 -6.22 22.23
C ARG A 240 -13.33 -7.01 20.92
N THR A 241 -12.45 -6.58 20.02
CA THR A 241 -12.26 -7.24 18.72
C THR A 241 -11.23 -8.37 18.79
N ILE A 242 -11.15 -9.14 17.70
CA ILE A 242 -10.13 -10.19 17.54
C ILE A 242 -8.69 -9.65 17.57
N TYR A 243 -8.50 -8.34 17.37
CA TYR A 243 -7.20 -7.69 17.34
C TYR A 243 -6.63 -7.41 18.73
N SER A 244 -7.46 -7.43 19.77
CA SER A 244 -7.14 -7.00 21.14
C SER A 244 -5.82 -7.53 21.71
N LYS A 245 -5.46 -8.79 21.40
CA LYS A 245 -4.24 -9.44 21.89
C LYS A 245 -2.99 -9.15 21.05
N THR A 246 -3.17 -8.57 19.87
CA THR A 246 -2.11 -8.43 18.87
C THR A 246 -1.73 -6.98 18.61
N ILE A 247 -2.57 -6.01 18.97
CA ILE A 247 -2.32 -4.59 18.74
C ILE A 247 -1.98 -3.87 20.04
N ASN A 248 -1.09 -2.87 19.95
CA ASN A 248 -0.81 -1.98 21.06
C ASN A 248 -1.98 -1.00 21.26
N LEU A 249 -2.64 -1.06 22.41
CA LEU A 249 -3.84 -0.26 22.74
C LEU A 249 -3.55 0.88 23.72
N ASN A 250 -2.30 1.33 23.81
CA ASN A 250 -1.90 2.46 24.65
C ASN A 250 -2.44 3.78 24.10
N THR A 251 -2.32 3.98 22.78
CA THR A 251 -2.83 5.17 22.08
C THR A 251 -3.50 4.77 20.77
N ILE A 252 -4.32 5.66 20.20
CA ILE A 252 -4.91 5.46 18.88
C ILE A 252 -3.84 5.33 17.79
N TYR A 253 -2.76 6.11 17.90
CA TYR A 253 -1.65 6.04 16.97
C TYR A 253 -0.99 4.67 17.00
N ASP A 254 -0.67 4.17 18.20
CA ASP A 254 -0.06 2.85 18.37
C ASP A 254 -0.98 1.72 17.90
N ALA A 255 -2.30 1.87 18.13
CA ALA A 255 -3.30 0.90 17.70
C ALA A 255 -3.38 0.81 16.17
N LEU A 256 -3.46 1.97 15.50
CA LEU A 256 -3.48 2.02 14.03
C LEU A 256 -2.16 1.56 13.42
N ALA A 257 -1.01 1.93 14.00
CA ALA A 257 0.30 1.46 13.54
C ALA A 257 0.41 -0.06 13.67
N SER A 258 -0.01 -0.62 14.82
CA SER A 258 -0.01 -2.07 15.05
C SER A 258 -0.95 -2.80 14.08
N LEU A 259 -2.16 -2.28 13.87
CA LEU A 259 -3.12 -2.83 12.89
C LEU A 259 -2.52 -2.85 11.48
N TYR A 260 -1.87 -1.77 11.07
CA TYR A 260 -1.22 -1.70 9.76
C TYR A 260 -0.11 -2.73 9.62
N THR A 261 0.75 -2.85 10.63
CA THR A 261 1.83 -3.86 10.64
C THR A 261 1.29 -5.29 10.59
N ILE A 262 0.25 -5.61 11.37
CA ILE A 262 -0.41 -6.93 11.29
C ILE A 262 -0.97 -7.19 9.90
N ALA A 263 -1.56 -6.17 9.26
CA ALA A 263 -2.06 -6.29 7.91
C ALA A 263 -0.93 -6.59 6.92
N LYS A 264 0.20 -5.89 7.02
CA LYS A 264 1.41 -6.16 6.21
C LYS A 264 1.94 -7.58 6.40
N ILE A 265 2.07 -8.04 7.65
CA ILE A 265 2.57 -9.40 7.96
C ILE A 265 1.66 -10.47 7.34
N ASN A 266 0.34 -10.35 7.54
CA ASN A 266 -0.62 -11.31 7.00
C ASN A 266 -0.67 -11.24 5.47
N ALA A 267 -0.60 -10.06 4.88
CA ALA A 267 -0.55 -9.89 3.43
C ALA A 267 0.69 -10.57 2.83
N ARG A 268 1.89 -10.37 3.39
CA ARG A 268 3.12 -11.05 2.94
C ARG A 268 2.98 -12.57 3.05
N LYS A 269 2.49 -13.06 4.18
CA LYS A 269 2.31 -14.50 4.42
C LYS A 269 1.37 -15.11 3.38
N ASN A 270 0.19 -14.52 3.18
CA ASN A 270 -0.81 -15.02 2.24
C ASN A 270 -0.41 -14.83 0.77
N ALA A 271 0.31 -13.75 0.44
CA ALA A 271 0.89 -13.57 -0.88
C ALA A 271 1.89 -14.68 -1.19
N ASN A 272 2.79 -15.01 -0.25
CA ASN A 272 3.71 -16.13 -0.40
C ASN A 272 3.01 -17.48 -0.58
N LEU A 273 1.96 -17.76 0.21
CA LEU A 273 1.16 -18.98 0.08
C LEU A 273 0.48 -19.09 -1.29
N THR A 274 0.08 -17.97 -1.89
CA THR A 274 -0.54 -17.93 -3.22
C THR A 274 0.43 -18.42 -4.31
N PHE A 275 1.75 -18.28 -4.14
CA PHE A 275 2.72 -18.85 -5.08
C PHE A 275 2.91 -20.37 -4.96
N SER A 276 2.50 -20.94 -3.82
CA SER A 276 2.53 -22.37 -3.53
C SER A 276 1.21 -23.07 -3.87
N SER A 277 0.18 -22.31 -4.26
CA SER A 277 -1.12 -22.87 -4.66
C SER A 277 -1.14 -23.28 -6.15
N SER A 278 -2.33 -23.68 -6.61
CA SER A 278 -2.55 -24.16 -7.98
C SER A 278 -1.94 -23.19 -9.01
N PRO A 279 -1.20 -23.71 -10.02
CA PRO A 279 -0.77 -22.88 -11.13
C PRO A 279 -2.00 -22.27 -11.82
N PHE A 280 -1.81 -21.14 -12.51
CA PHE A 280 -2.84 -20.52 -13.35
C PHE A 280 -3.95 -19.74 -12.60
N ASN A 281 -3.56 -18.86 -11.68
CA ASN A 281 -4.47 -18.10 -10.81
C ASN A 281 -4.26 -16.57 -10.97
N PRO A 282 -5.31 -15.75 -11.23
CA PRO A 282 -5.19 -14.29 -11.30
C PRO A 282 -4.73 -13.63 -10.00
N SER A 283 -4.94 -14.26 -8.84
CA SER A 283 -4.43 -13.80 -7.54
C SER A 283 -2.89 -13.80 -7.47
N LEU A 284 -2.18 -14.44 -8.41
CA LEU A 284 -0.72 -14.34 -8.51
C LEU A 284 -0.26 -12.91 -8.89
N ALA A 285 -1.05 -12.17 -9.67
CA ALA A 285 -0.74 -10.78 -9.97
C ALA A 285 -0.90 -9.90 -8.73
N LEU A 286 -1.94 -10.14 -7.93
CA LEU A 286 -2.13 -9.50 -6.63
C LEU A 286 -0.97 -9.83 -5.68
N ALA A 287 -0.66 -11.11 -5.52
CA ALA A 287 0.42 -11.57 -4.66
C ALA A 287 1.78 -10.99 -5.06
N LEU A 288 2.11 -10.96 -6.35
CA LEU A 288 3.35 -10.34 -6.82
C LEU A 288 3.36 -8.83 -6.52
N SER A 289 2.31 -8.11 -6.90
CA SER A 289 2.25 -6.66 -6.76
C SER A 289 2.32 -6.25 -5.28
N GLU A 290 1.66 -7.02 -4.40
CA GLU A 290 1.72 -6.85 -2.96
C GLU A 290 3.13 -7.07 -2.40
N LEU A 291 3.83 -8.13 -2.81
CA LEU A 291 5.19 -8.37 -2.32
C LEU A 291 6.17 -7.29 -2.80
N ILE A 292 6.04 -6.78 -4.04
CA ILE A 292 6.84 -5.65 -4.54
C ILE A 292 6.63 -4.41 -3.67
N ARG A 293 5.37 -4.12 -3.32
CA ARG A 293 5.03 -3.01 -2.41
C ARG A 293 5.64 -3.22 -1.02
N LEU A 294 5.43 -4.39 -0.43
CA LEU A 294 5.89 -4.68 0.94
C LEU A 294 7.42 -4.68 1.04
N ASP A 295 8.13 -5.19 0.04
CA ASP A 295 9.61 -5.13 0.01
C ASP A 295 10.11 -3.69 -0.01
N THR A 296 9.47 -2.84 -0.83
CA THR A 296 9.79 -1.41 -0.91
C THR A 296 9.53 -0.72 0.42
N GLU A 297 8.37 -0.95 1.04
CA GLU A 297 8.02 -0.39 2.34
C GLU A 297 8.96 -0.87 3.46
N ASP A 298 9.34 -2.15 3.47
CA ASP A 298 10.24 -2.70 4.48
C ASP A 298 11.66 -2.12 4.33
N ILE A 299 12.18 -2.00 3.10
CA ILE A 299 13.48 -1.36 2.85
C ILE A 299 13.48 0.09 3.33
N ILE A 300 12.46 0.87 2.97
CA ILE A 300 12.32 2.26 3.41
C ILE A 300 12.25 2.33 4.94
N THR A 301 11.45 1.45 5.56
CA THR A 301 11.31 1.37 7.01
C THR A 301 12.66 1.08 7.69
N ILE A 302 13.43 0.13 7.18
CA ILE A 302 14.75 -0.24 7.74
C ILE A 302 15.72 0.94 7.62
N VAL A 303 15.83 1.58 6.45
CA VAL A 303 16.76 2.70 6.23
C VAL A 303 16.41 3.89 7.12
N ASN A 304 15.12 4.23 7.22
CA ASN A 304 14.65 5.30 8.11
C ASN A 304 14.87 4.95 9.60
N ALA A 305 14.62 3.71 10.00
CA ALA A 305 14.87 3.30 11.39
C ALA A 305 16.37 3.34 11.74
N LYS A 306 17.24 3.00 10.78
CA LYS A 306 18.69 3.09 10.94
C LYS A 306 19.21 4.52 10.98
N SER A 307 18.60 5.45 10.24
CA SER A 307 18.96 6.87 10.38
C SER A 307 18.55 7.45 11.74
N LEU A 308 17.55 6.85 12.39
CA LEU A 308 17.10 7.17 13.74
C LEU A 308 17.80 6.38 14.86
N ASN A 309 18.79 5.54 14.55
CA ASN A 309 19.49 4.66 15.50
C ASN A 309 18.56 3.76 16.32
N MET A 310 17.45 3.30 15.72
CA MET A 310 16.54 2.36 16.37
C MET A 310 17.22 1.01 16.59
N LYS A 311 16.84 0.32 17.68
CA LYS A 311 17.33 -1.03 17.98
C LYS A 311 16.75 -2.04 16.99
N ASP A 312 17.54 -3.02 16.60
CA ASP A 312 17.13 -4.06 15.63
C ASP A 312 15.80 -4.73 15.98
N GLU A 313 15.56 -5.00 17.27
CA GLU A 313 14.31 -5.60 17.75
C GLU A 313 13.07 -4.70 17.54
N GLU A 314 13.23 -3.38 17.52
CA GLU A 314 12.16 -2.44 17.21
C GLU A 314 11.92 -2.37 15.69
N ILE A 315 12.99 -2.46 14.90
CA ILE A 315 12.91 -2.54 13.43
C ILE A 315 12.17 -3.80 13.00
N LYS A 316 12.53 -4.97 13.57
CA LYS A 316 11.86 -6.25 13.32
C LYS A 316 10.34 -6.18 13.55
N LYS A 317 9.89 -5.42 14.55
CA LYS A 317 8.46 -5.23 14.88
C LYS A 317 7.74 -4.27 13.92
N SER A 318 8.45 -3.53 13.08
CA SER A 318 7.90 -2.47 12.22
C SER A 318 7.74 -2.91 10.75
N ILE A 319 8.39 -4.00 10.37
CA ILE A 319 8.38 -4.56 9.02
C ILE A 319 7.37 -5.69 8.85
N SER A 320 7.15 -6.09 7.61
CA SER A 320 6.18 -7.13 7.26
C SER A 320 6.74 -8.56 7.31
N PHE A 321 8.02 -8.73 7.62
CA PHE A 321 8.66 -10.04 7.78
C PHE A 321 8.48 -10.59 9.20
N GLU A 322 8.09 -11.87 9.30
CA GLU A 322 8.23 -12.64 10.55
C GLU A 322 9.68 -13.13 10.68
N LEU A 323 10.49 -12.37 11.41
CA LEU A 323 11.88 -12.67 11.76
C LEU A 323 11.94 -13.24 13.19
N ILE A 324 12.86 -14.19 13.41
CA ILE A 324 13.12 -14.81 14.71
C ILE A 324 14.18 -14.00 15.46
#